data_AF-R9I8D3-F1
#
_entry.id   AF-R9I8D3-F1
#
_cell.length_a   1.000
_cell.length_b   1.000
_cell.length_c   1.000
_cell.angle_alpha   90.00
_cell.angle_beta   90.00
_cell.angle_gamma   90.00
#
_symmetry.space_group_name_H-M   'P 1'
#
loop_
_entity.id
_entity.type
_entity.pdbx_description
1 polymer ?
#
loop_
_entity_poly.entity_id
_entity_poly.type
_entity_poly.pdbx_seq_one_letter_code
_entity_poly.pdbx_strand_id
1 'polypeptide(L)' 'MYSYNDFERLFLRYKLEGIPAGISIEKFCMSNQVPYNLFSKWYKDTQKKIVPVQVLGVTSLF' A
#
# COMPACT_ATOMS: atom_id res chain seq x y z
N MET A 1 15.53 10.24 -6.79
CA MET A 1 15.05 10.01 -5.40
C MET A 1 13.57 9.71 -5.49
N TYR A 2 13.06 8.63 -4.88
CA TYR A 2 11.63 8.30 -4.96
C TYR A 2 10.79 9.30 -4.15
N SER A 3 9.75 9.84 -4.77
CA SER A 3 8.75 10.66 -4.11
C SER A 3 7.63 9.80 -3.49
N TYR A 4 6.82 10.41 -2.62
CA TYR A 4 5.64 9.74 -2.05
C TYR A 4 4.67 9.25 -3.16
N ASN A 5 4.47 10.06 -4.20
CA ASN A 5 3.60 9.75 -5.33
C ASN A 5 4.12 8.57 -6.18
N ASP A 6 5.44 8.38 -6.25
CA ASP A 6 6.01 7.21 -6.94
C ASP A 6 5.64 5.91 -6.24
N PHE A 7 5.74 5.88 -4.90
CA PHE A 7 5.35 4.72 -4.11
C PHE A 7 3.84 4.47 -4.14
N GLU A 8 3.02 5.52 -4.13
CA GLU A 8 1.57 5.40 -4.25
C GLU A 8 1.16 4.77 -5.58
N ARG A 9 1.73 5.24 -6.70
CA ARG A 9 1.51 4.65 -8.03
C ARG A 9 1.99 3.21 -8.11
N LEU A 10 3.16 2.91 -7.55
CA LEU A 10 3.68 1.55 -7.47
C LEU A 10 2.72 0.64 -6.71
N PHE A 11 2.19 1.11 -5.57
CA PHE A 11 1.27 0.33 -4.75
C PHE A 11 -0.07 0.10 -5.43
N LEU A 12 -0.59 1.11 -6.16
CA LEU A 12 -1.80 0.95 -6.97
C LEU A 12 -1.60 -0.10 -8.08
N ARG A 13 -0.47 -0.05 -8.81
CA ARG A 13 -0.15 -1.09 -9.80
C ARG A 13 0.01 -2.46 -9.18
N TYR A 14 0.68 -2.56 -8.02
CA TYR A 14 0.78 -3.83 -7.29
C TYR A 14 -0.60 -4.41 -6.98
N LYS A 15 -1.58 -3.59 -6.56
CA LYS A 15 -2.94 -4.07 -6.30
C LYS A 15 -3.64 -4.59 -7.55
N LEU A 16 -3.41 -3.96 -8.70
CA LEU A 16 -4.08 -4.31 -9.97
C LEU A 16 -3.40 -5.46 -10.71
N GLU A 17 -2.08 -5.56 -10.64
CA GLU A 17 -1.28 -6.49 -11.46
C GLU A 17 -0.59 -7.54 -10.58
N GLY A 18 0.04 -7.11 -9.48
CA GLY A 18 0.82 -7.99 -8.60
C GLY A 18 -0.03 -8.97 -7.81
N ILE A 19 -1.11 -8.49 -7.18
CA ILE A 19 -2.01 -9.33 -6.37
C ILE A 19 -2.69 -10.41 -7.24
N PRO A 20 -3.32 -10.08 -8.39
CA PRO A 20 -3.94 -11.10 -9.23
C PRO A 20 -2.95 -12.11 -9.81
N ALA A 21 -1.70 -11.69 -10.05
CA ALA A 21 -0.63 -12.56 -10.51
C ALA A 21 0.03 -13.38 -9.37
N GLY A 22 -0.40 -13.23 -8.12
CA GLY A 22 0.19 -13.93 -6.97
C GLY A 22 1.64 -13.53 -6.67
N ILE A 23 2.08 -12.35 -7.13
CA ILE A 23 3.44 -11.85 -6.94
C ILE A 23 3.52 -11.20 -5.55
N SER A 24 4.55 -11.50 -4.76
CA SER A 24 4.77 -10.81 -3.50
C SER A 24 5.15 -9.34 -3.72
N ILE A 25 4.73 -8.45 -2.82
CA ILE A 25 5.09 -7.02 -2.89
C ILE A 25 6.60 -6.78 -2.96
N GLU A 26 7.40 -7.62 -2.29
CA GLU A 26 8.86 -7.54 -2.33
C GLU A 26 9.40 -7.82 -3.74
N LYS A 27 8.98 -8.94 -4.36
CA LYS A 27 9.36 -9.27 -5.74
C LYS A 27 8.86 -8.22 -6.73
N PHE A 28 7.67 -7.68 -6.51
CA PHE A 28 7.11 -6.62 -7.35
C PHE A 28 7.94 -5.33 -7.27
N CYS A 29 8.35 -4.91 -6.06
CA CYS A 29 9.24 -3.78 -5.86
C CYS A 29 10.58 -3.99 -6.57
N MET A 30 11.22 -5.15 -6.39
CA MET A 30 12.50 -5.47 -7.04
C MET A 30 12.39 -5.46 -8.56
N SER A 31 11.29 -6.00 -9.12
CA SER A 31 11.04 -6.01 -10.57
C SER A 31 10.83 -4.61 -11.15
N ASN A 32 10.33 -3.67 -10.33
CA ASN A 32 10.17 -2.25 -10.68
C ASN A 32 11.37 -1.40 -10.26
N GLN A 33 12.52 -2.02 -9.93
CA GLN A 33 13.76 -1.38 -9.49
C GLN A 33 13.60 -0.53 -8.22
N VAL A 34 12.54 -0.75 -7.43
CA VAL A 34 12.29 -0.06 -6.18
C VAL A 34 12.91 -0.83 -5.01
N PRO A 35 13.81 -0.21 -4.23
CA PRO A 35 14.32 -0.82 -3.01
C PRO A 35 13.19 -1.08 -2.00
N TYR A 36 13.00 -2.33 -1.61
CA TYR A 36 11.90 -2.72 -0.72
C TYR A 36 11.96 -2.03 0.65
N ASN A 37 13.16 -1.73 1.16
CA ASN A 37 13.34 -1.01 2.42
C ASN A 37 12.68 0.39 2.41
N LEU A 38 12.81 1.12 1.30
CA LEU A 38 12.19 2.43 1.11
C LEU A 38 10.67 2.30 0.99
N PHE A 39 10.19 1.32 0.22
CA PHE A 39 8.76 1.04 0.10
C PHE A 39 8.15 0.67 1.46
N SER A 40 8.80 -0.20 2.24
CA SER A 40 8.32 -0.62 3.56
C SER A 40 8.23 0.56 4.54
N LYS A 41 9.19 1.48 4.49
CA LYS A 41 9.15 2.72 5.28
C LYS A 41 7.95 3.58 4.86
N TRP A 42 7.80 3.84 3.56
CA TRP A 42 6.67 4.59 3.02
C TRP A 42 5.32 3.96 3.38
N TYR A 43 5.20 2.63 3.29
CA TYR A 43 3.97 1.90 3.58
C TYR A 43 3.56 2.04 5.05
N LYS A 44 4.50 1.90 5.99
CA LYS A 44 4.26 2.12 7.42
C LYS A 44 3.87 3.56 7.72
N ASP A 45 4.54 4.53 7.10
CA ASP A 45 4.23 5.95 7.30
C ASP A 45 2.85 6.31 6.73
N THR A 46 2.46 5.71 5.61
CA THR A 46 1.13 5.86 4.99
C THR A 46 0.04 5.27 5.87
N GLN A 47 0.25 4.06 6.43
CA GLN A 47 -0.70 3.44 7.35
C GLN A 47 -0.93 4.27 8.62
N LYS A 48 0.10 4.93 9.15
CA LYS A 48 -0.03 5.82 10.32
C LYS A 48 -0.82 7.10 10.01
N LYS A 49 -0.77 7.59 8.77
CA LYS A 49 -1.52 8.78 8.33
C LYS A 49 -2.99 8.47 8.08
N ILE A 50 -3.30 7.25 7.67
CA ILE A 50 -4.67 6.76 7.57
C ILE A 50 -5.13 6.50 9.01
N VAL A 51 -5.65 7.55 9.68
CA VAL A 51 -6.34 7.41 10.95
C VAL A 51 -7.41 6.32 10.74
N PRO A 52 -7.43 5.25 11.55
CA PRO A 52 -8.51 4.28 11.47
C PRO A 52 -9.80 5.03 11.74
N VAL A 53 -10.66 5.18 10.72
CA VAL A 53 -11.99 5.70 10.95
C VAL A 53 -12.68 4.67 11.83
N GLN A 54 -12.93 5.02 13.09
CA GLN A 54 -13.80 4.22 13.93
C GLN A 54 -15.19 4.38 13.33
N VAL A 55 -15.62 3.42 12.51
CA VAL A 55 -17.03 3.32 12.13
C VAL A 55 -17.73 2.89 13.41
N LEU A 56 -18.24 3.86 14.17
CA LEU A 56 -19.12 3.60 15.30
C LEU A 56 -20.38 2.99 14.68
N GLY A 57 -20.45 1.66 14.67
CA GLY A 57 -21.59 0.92 14.17
C GLY A 57 -22.79 1.25 15.03
N VAL A 58 -23.57 2.26 14.63
CA VAL A 58 -24.97 2.34 15.02
C VAL A 58 -25.68 1.23 14.27
N THR A 59 -25.74 0.06 14.91
CA THR A 59 -26.76 -0.94 14.65
C THR A 59 -28.11 -0.28 14.91
N SER A 60 -28.69 0.35 13.89
CA SER A 60 -30.12 0.61 13.87
C SER A 60 -30.81 -0.73 13.67
N LEU A 61 -31.10 -1.39 14.80
CA LEU A 61 -32.11 -2.43 14.86
C LEU A 61 -33.47 -1.74 14.77
N PHE A 62 -34.18 -1.94 13.66
CA PHE A 62 -35.62 -1.81 13.53
C PHE A 62 -36.16 -3.09 12.92
#